data_AF-A0A544BQU9-F1
#
_entry.id   AF-A0A544BQU9-F1
#
_cell.length_a   1.000
_cell.length_b   1.000
_cell.length_c   1.000
_cell.angle_alpha   90.00
_cell.angle_beta   90.00
_cell.angle_gamma   90.00
#
_symmetry.space_group_name_H-M   'P 1'
#
loop_
_entity.id
_entity.type
_entity.pdbx_description
1 polymer ?
#
loop_
_entity_poly.entity_id
_entity_poly.type
_entity_poly.pdbx_seq_one_letter_code
_entity_poly.pdbx_strand_id
1 'polypeptide(L)'
;MFIGGKLNWYELLTAASFGAIAVKLLDILWMQRVIHKSDKQKWLREQRLKAYSKLATEILSLGREFQTREDVFKGYALAAEAILLTDDKKLADKIETYFTMLSNLYAEALRDPSDPLKKSDSELDGAYAFVIKDSRELVDDLRKSLNR
;
A
#
# COMPACT_ATOMS: atom_id res chain seq x y z
N MET A 1 37.80 -55.32 31.21
CA MET A 1 38.34 -54.73 29.97
C MET A 1 37.86 -53.28 29.93
N PHE A 2 38.67 -52.36 30.45
CA PHE A 2 38.31 -50.95 30.58
C PHE A 2 38.51 -50.25 29.24
N ILE A 3 37.41 -49.90 28.56
CA ILE A 3 37.46 -48.93 27.46
C ILE A 3 37.52 -47.54 28.11
N GLY A 4 38.69 -47.21 28.63
CA GLY A 4 39.00 -45.91 29.24
C GLY A 4 39.77 -45.05 28.24
N GLY A 5 39.08 -44.57 27.20
CA GLY A 5 39.63 -43.52 26.33
C GLY A 5 39.75 -42.23 27.14
N LYS A 6 40.98 -41.80 27.45
CA LYS A 6 41.21 -40.47 28.03
C LYS A 6 40.80 -39.45 26.97
N LEU A 7 39.58 -38.92 27.05
CA LEU A 7 39.17 -37.77 26.25
C LEU A 7 40.23 -36.68 26.46
N ASN A 8 40.92 -36.31 25.38
CA ASN A 8 41.98 -35.32 25.46
C ASN A 8 41.31 -33.96 25.69
N TRP A 9 41.74 -33.22 26.72
CA TRP A 9 41.14 -31.92 27.04
C TRP A 9 41.19 -30.93 25.85
N TYR A 10 42.18 -31.10 24.97
CA TYR A 10 42.28 -30.40 23.68
C TYR A 10 41.13 -30.72 22.71
N GLU A 11 40.64 -31.96 22.67
CA GLU A 11 39.50 -32.39 21.85
C GLU A 11 38.18 -31.80 22.39
N LEU A 12 38.03 -31.74 23.71
CA LEU A 12 36.89 -31.07 24.34
C LEU A 12 36.87 -29.56 24.07
N LEU A 13 38.03 -28.90 24.12
CA LEU A 13 38.14 -27.48 23.81
C LEU A 13 37.92 -27.16 22.34
N THR A 14 38.43 -27.97 21.42
CA THR A 14 38.18 -27.80 19.98
C THR A 14 36.71 -28.05 19.65
N ALA A 15 36.09 -29.10 20.20
CA ALA A 15 34.65 -29.35 20.02
C ALA A 15 33.79 -28.21 20.61
N ALA A 16 34.14 -27.69 21.79
CA ALA A 16 33.43 -26.58 22.42
C ALA A 16 33.56 -25.27 21.61
N SER A 17 34.76 -24.98 21.08
CA SER A 17 34.99 -23.78 20.27
C SER A 17 34.33 -23.87 18.89
N PHE A 18 34.34 -25.04 18.24
CA PHE A 18 33.56 -25.27 17.01
C PHE A 18 32.05 -25.15 17.27
N GLY A 19 31.56 -25.68 18.38
CA GLY A 19 30.15 -25.52 18.80
C GLY A 19 29.78 -24.05 18.99
N ALA A 20 30.63 -23.27 19.67
CA ALA A 20 30.41 -21.83 19.86
C ALA A 20 30.41 -21.05 18.54
N ILE A 21 31.28 -21.41 17.59
CA ILE A 21 31.31 -20.81 16.25
C ILE A 21 30.04 -21.17 15.48
N ALA A 22 29.62 -22.44 15.49
CA ALA A 22 28.42 -22.89 14.78
C ALA A 22 27.15 -22.20 15.31
N VAL A 23 27.02 -22.05 16.64
CA VAL A 23 25.90 -21.33 17.26
C VAL A 23 25.90 -19.85 16.86
N LYS A 24 27.06 -19.18 16.87
CA LYS A 24 27.16 -17.78 16.41
C LYS A 24 26.78 -17.62 14.94
N LEU A 25 27.18 -18.55 14.07
CA LEU A 25 26.82 -18.49 12.65
C LEU A 25 25.31 -18.64 12.47
N LEU A 26 24.67 -19.57 13.18
CA LEU A 26 23.21 -19.70 13.17
C LEU A 26 22.51 -18.44 13.66
N ASP A 27 23.02 -17.82 14.72
CA ASP A 27 22.47 -16.59 15.28
C ASP A 27 22.59 -15.41 14.30
N ILE A 28 23.76 -15.26 13.64
CA ILE A 28 23.97 -14.26 12.59
C ILE A 28 23.00 -14.47 11.42
N LEU A 29 22.84 -15.71 10.95
CA LEU A 29 21.92 -16.01 9.84
C LEU A 29 20.46 -15.70 10.22
N TRP A 30 20.07 -15.99 11.46
CA TRP A 30 18.74 -15.68 11.96
C TRP A 30 18.52 -14.16 12.08
N MET A 31 19.47 -13.43 12.68
CA MET A 31 19.43 -11.96 12.74
C MET A 31 19.37 -11.32 11.37
N GLN A 32 20.20 -11.76 10.42
CA GLN A 32 20.18 -11.26 9.04
C GLN A 32 18.80 -11.44 8.40
N ARG A 33 18.15 -12.59 8.62
CA ARG A 33 16.79 -12.83 8.11
C ARG A 33 15.76 -11.89 8.73
N VAL A 34 15.84 -11.65 10.05
CA VAL A 34 14.93 -10.74 10.76
C VAL A 34 15.13 -9.30 10.30
N ILE A 35 16.38 -8.83 10.22
CA ILE A 35 16.73 -7.48 9.75
C ILE A 35 16.25 -7.28 8.32
N HIS A 36 16.54 -8.21 7.42
CA HIS A 36 16.13 -8.09 6.02
C HIS A 36 14.60 -8.03 5.87
N LYS A 37 13.86 -8.80 6.68
CA LYS A 37 12.39 -8.73 6.70
C LYS A 37 11.92 -7.36 7.20
N SER A 38 12.52 -6.83 8.26
CA SER A 38 12.20 -5.51 8.81
C SER A 38 12.47 -4.39 7.80
N ASP A 39 13.63 -4.41 7.15
CA ASP A 39 14.03 -3.41 6.16
C ASP A 39 13.11 -3.44 4.93
N LYS A 40 12.77 -4.64 4.44
CA LYS A 40 11.80 -4.80 3.36
C LYS A 40 10.44 -4.20 3.73
N GLN A 41 9.95 -4.45 4.95
CA GLN A 41 8.67 -3.90 5.42
C GLN A 41 8.72 -2.38 5.55
N LYS A 42 9.81 -1.84 6.10
CA LYS A 42 10.03 -0.39 6.20
C LYS A 42 10.05 0.26 4.81
N TRP A 43 10.77 -0.35 3.87
CA TRP A 43 10.86 0.12 2.49
C TRP A 43 9.48 0.10 1.79
N LEU A 44 8.72 -0.99 1.91
CA LEU A 44 7.37 -1.07 1.35
C LEU A 44 6.43 -0.01 1.93
N ARG A 45 6.50 0.22 3.25
CA ARG A 45 5.72 1.26 3.91
C ARG A 45 6.08 2.66 3.40
N GLU A 46 7.35 2.94 3.16
CA GLU A 46 7.81 4.20 2.59
C GLU A 46 7.32 4.39 1.14
N GLN A 47 7.38 3.34 0.31
CA GLN A 47 6.83 3.38 -1.06
C GLN A 47 5.31 3.61 -1.05
N ARG A 48 4.57 2.89 -0.20
CA ARG A 48 3.13 3.11 -0.02
C ARG A 48 2.83 4.52 0.42
N LEU A 49 3.56 5.05 1.40
CA LEU A 49 3.36 6.43 1.88
C LEU A 49 3.53 7.43 0.75
N LYS A 50 4.58 7.28 -0.07
CA LYS A 50 4.82 8.17 -1.22
C LYS A 50 3.68 8.10 -2.24
N ALA A 51 3.31 6.90 -2.69
CA ALA A 51 2.25 6.69 -3.68
C ALA A 51 0.89 7.17 -3.15
N TYR A 52 0.55 6.80 -1.91
CA TYR A 52 -0.72 7.15 -1.28
C TYR A 52 -0.83 8.63 -0.97
N SER A 53 0.28 9.32 -0.66
CA SER A 53 0.25 10.77 -0.47
C SER A 53 -0.11 11.48 -1.76
N LYS A 54 0.50 11.08 -2.88
CA LYS A 54 0.17 11.63 -4.20
C LYS A 54 -1.30 11.37 -4.57
N LEU A 55 -1.76 10.14 -4.35
CA LEU A 55 -3.13 9.74 -4.61
C LEU A 55 -4.13 10.48 -3.71
N ALA A 56 -3.85 10.61 -2.42
CA ALA A 56 -4.69 11.32 -1.46
C ALA A 56 -4.83 12.80 -1.81
N THR A 57 -3.75 13.45 -2.26
CA THR A 57 -3.81 14.82 -2.78
C THR A 57 -4.79 14.91 -3.94
N GLU A 58 -4.71 13.99 -4.91
CA GLU A 58 -5.60 14.02 -6.07
C GLU A 58 -7.07 13.77 -5.68
N ILE A 59 -7.31 12.77 -4.83
CA ILE A 59 -8.64 12.44 -4.30
C ILE A 59 -9.25 13.62 -3.54
N LEU A 60 -8.52 14.26 -2.63
CA LEU A 60 -9.03 15.39 -1.84
C LEU A 60 -9.18 16.67 -2.67
N SER A 61 -8.45 16.79 -3.78
CA SER A 61 -8.62 17.87 -4.74
C SER A 61 -9.81 17.65 -5.69
N LEU A 62 -10.51 16.50 -5.58
CA LEU A 62 -11.54 16.06 -6.51
C LEU A 62 -11.04 16.04 -7.97
N GLY A 63 -9.83 15.51 -8.16
CA GLY A 63 -9.22 15.31 -9.48
C GLY A 63 -8.74 16.60 -10.15
N ARG A 64 -8.49 17.66 -9.39
CA ARG A 64 -8.08 18.98 -9.93
C ARG A 64 -6.57 19.13 -10.05
N GLU A 65 -5.80 18.55 -9.14
CA GLU A 65 -4.35 18.74 -9.10
C GLU A 65 -3.67 18.14 -10.34
N PHE A 66 -4.08 16.94 -10.74
CA PHE A 66 -3.56 16.23 -11.91
C PHE A 66 -4.56 16.08 -13.05
N GLN A 67 -5.70 16.79 -12.98
CA GLN A 67 -6.75 16.80 -14.01
C GLN A 67 -7.36 15.42 -14.29
N THR A 68 -7.43 14.53 -13.29
CA THR A 68 -7.96 13.17 -13.47
C THR A 68 -9.49 13.12 -13.58
N ARG A 69 -10.20 14.17 -13.15
CA ARG A 69 -11.67 14.25 -13.28
C ARG A 69 -12.15 14.34 -14.74
N GLU A 70 -11.29 14.80 -15.64
CA GLU A 70 -11.62 14.99 -17.07
C GLU A 70 -11.45 13.70 -17.88
N ASP A 71 -10.61 12.79 -17.41
CA ASP A 71 -10.28 11.54 -18.08
C ASP A 71 -10.02 10.44 -17.05
N VAL A 72 -10.94 9.48 -16.99
CA VAL A 72 -10.87 8.34 -16.07
C VAL A 72 -9.56 7.55 -16.22
N PHE A 73 -8.99 7.45 -17.42
CA PHE A 73 -7.76 6.71 -17.65
C PHE A 73 -6.55 7.42 -17.05
N LYS A 74 -6.55 8.75 -16.96
CA LYS A 74 -5.54 9.50 -16.18
C LYS A 74 -5.65 9.17 -14.70
N GLY A 75 -6.88 9.06 -14.17
CA GLY A 75 -7.14 8.63 -12.80
C GLY A 75 -6.54 7.26 -12.52
N TYR A 76 -6.81 6.28 -13.37
CA TYR A 76 -6.24 4.93 -13.25
C TYR A 76 -4.72 4.92 -13.36
N ALA A 77 -4.15 5.65 -14.31
CA ALA A 77 -2.70 5.73 -14.47
C ALA A 77 -2.02 6.34 -13.24
N LEU A 78 -2.63 7.38 -12.64
CA LEU A 78 -2.14 7.98 -11.40
C LEU A 78 -2.25 7.03 -10.22
N ALA A 79 -3.33 6.25 -10.15
CA ALA A 79 -3.59 5.28 -9.10
C ALA A 79 -2.80 3.97 -9.21
N ALA A 80 -2.26 3.64 -10.38
CA ALA A 80 -1.67 2.34 -10.67
C ALA A 80 -0.58 1.93 -9.67
N GLU A 81 0.31 2.85 -9.28
CA GLU A 81 1.35 2.58 -8.29
C GLU A 81 0.75 2.23 -6.93
N ALA A 82 -0.28 2.96 -6.48
CA ALA A 82 -0.96 2.69 -5.22
C ALA A 82 -1.71 1.33 -5.24
N ILE A 83 -2.32 0.99 -6.38
CA ILE A 83 -2.99 -0.29 -6.62
C ILE A 83 -1.99 -1.45 -6.58
N LEU A 84 -0.81 -1.30 -7.19
CA LEU A 84 0.23 -2.34 -7.16
C LEU A 84 0.85 -2.53 -5.78
N LEU A 85 0.91 -1.47 -4.99
CA LEU A 85 1.51 -1.50 -3.65
C LEU A 85 0.54 -1.97 -2.57
N THR A 86 -0.78 -1.95 -2.81
CA THR A 86 -1.76 -2.43 -1.84
C THR A 86 -1.92 -3.94 -1.90
N ASP A 87 -1.94 -4.59 -0.74
CA ASP A 87 -2.29 -6.02 -0.63
C ASP A 87 -3.82 -6.22 -0.52
N ASP A 88 -4.59 -5.14 -0.36
CA ASP A 88 -6.04 -5.18 -0.17
C ASP A 88 -6.76 -4.95 -1.50
N LYS A 89 -7.22 -6.04 -2.13
CA LYS A 89 -7.99 -5.96 -3.39
C LYS A 89 -9.21 -5.05 -3.27
N LYS A 90 -9.89 -5.01 -2.12
CA LYS A 90 -11.07 -4.15 -1.95
C LYS A 90 -10.69 -2.67 -1.99
N LEU A 91 -9.51 -2.33 -1.44
CA LEU A 91 -8.99 -0.97 -1.51
C LEU A 91 -8.64 -0.60 -2.97
N ALA A 92 -8.00 -1.50 -3.71
CA ALA A 92 -7.75 -1.29 -5.14
C ALA A 92 -9.05 -1.05 -5.93
N ASP A 93 -10.06 -1.91 -5.76
CA ASP A 93 -11.34 -1.79 -6.44
C ASP A 93 -12.07 -0.47 -6.07
N LYS A 94 -11.97 -0.02 -4.81
CA LYS A 94 -12.50 1.29 -4.36
C LYS A 94 -11.81 2.46 -5.05
N ILE A 95 -10.48 2.42 -5.21
CA ILE A 95 -9.73 3.49 -5.88
C ILE A 95 -10.20 3.64 -7.34
N GLU A 96 -10.34 2.54 -8.07
CA GLU A 96 -10.84 2.56 -9.46
C GLU A 96 -12.27 3.08 -9.54
N THR A 97 -13.14 2.61 -8.64
CA THR A 97 -14.54 3.05 -8.57
C THR A 97 -14.63 4.55 -8.33
N TYR A 98 -13.83 5.09 -7.42
CA TYR A 98 -13.79 6.52 -7.13
C TYR A 98 -13.50 7.36 -8.38
N PHE A 99 -12.45 7.03 -9.15
CA PHE A 99 -12.11 7.80 -10.36
C PHE A 99 -13.18 7.68 -11.44
N THR A 100 -13.81 6.51 -11.57
CA THR A 100 -14.96 6.33 -12.46
C THR A 100 -16.11 7.27 -12.07
N MET A 101 -16.47 7.28 -10.79
CA MET A 101 -17.54 8.11 -10.27
C MET A 101 -17.25 9.60 -10.43
N LEU A 102 -16.03 10.02 -10.11
CA LEU A 102 -15.60 11.40 -10.24
C LEU A 102 -15.64 11.87 -11.71
N SER A 103 -15.14 11.05 -12.64
CA SER A 103 -15.16 11.38 -14.07
C SER A 103 -16.58 11.45 -14.62
N ASN A 104 -17.45 10.51 -14.24
CA ASN A 104 -18.86 10.53 -14.63
C ASN A 104 -19.58 11.76 -14.07
N LEU A 105 -19.34 12.13 -12.81
CA LEU A 105 -19.93 13.32 -12.20
C LEU A 105 -19.49 14.59 -12.92
N TYR A 106 -18.20 14.68 -13.26
CA TYR A 106 -17.66 15.82 -13.99
C TYR A 106 -18.25 15.91 -15.41
N ALA A 107 -18.34 14.78 -16.12
CA ALA A 107 -18.95 14.72 -17.44
C ALA A 107 -20.44 15.13 -17.41
N GLU A 108 -21.20 14.65 -16.42
CA GLU A 108 -22.62 14.98 -16.27
C GLU A 108 -22.83 16.48 -15.96
N ALA A 109 -21.97 17.07 -15.13
CA ALA A 109 -22.00 18.50 -14.83
C ALA A 109 -21.80 19.37 -16.08
N LEU A 110 -20.98 18.90 -17.04
CA LEU A 110 -20.69 19.59 -18.30
C LEU A 110 -21.74 19.38 -19.41
N ARG A 111 -22.73 18.50 -19.21
CA ARG A 111 -23.76 18.26 -20.24
C ARG A 111 -24.56 19.52 -20.54
N ASP A 112 -25.01 19.62 -21.78
CA ASP A 112 -25.86 20.72 -22.24
C ASP A 112 -27.14 20.82 -21.37
N PRO A 113 -27.50 22.01 -20.84
CA PRO A 113 -28.73 22.19 -20.07
C PRO A 113 -30.02 21.80 -20.81
N SER A 114 -29.99 21.79 -22.15
CA SER A 114 -31.10 21.36 -23.00
C SER A 114 -31.14 19.85 -23.27
N ASP A 115 -30.14 19.08 -22.84
CA ASP A 115 -30.14 17.63 -22.96
C ASP A 115 -31.24 17.03 -22.06
N PRO A 116 -32.25 16.33 -22.62
CA PRO A 116 -33.35 15.76 -21.84
C PRO A 116 -32.90 14.64 -20.89
N LEU A 117 -31.68 14.12 -21.04
CA LEU A 117 -31.09 13.12 -20.15
C LEU A 117 -30.24 13.74 -19.04
N LYS A 118 -30.03 15.07 -19.04
CA LYS A 118 -29.24 15.74 -18.02
C LYS A 118 -29.89 15.54 -16.64
N LYS A 119 -29.07 15.15 -15.68
CA LYS A 119 -29.48 15.02 -14.28
C LYS A 119 -29.86 16.37 -13.68
N SER A 120 -30.85 16.35 -12.80
CA SER A 120 -31.29 17.55 -12.10
C SER A 120 -30.20 18.07 -11.16
N ASP A 121 -30.19 19.38 -10.88
CA ASP A 121 -29.20 19.99 -9.96
C ASP A 121 -29.22 19.33 -8.57
N SER A 122 -30.41 18.96 -8.08
CA SER A 122 -30.53 18.25 -6.79
C SER A 122 -29.91 16.85 -6.80
N GLU A 123 -29.98 16.12 -7.93
CA GLU A 123 -29.30 14.83 -8.07
C GLU A 123 -27.77 15.03 -8.11
N LEU A 124 -27.30 16.07 -8.80
CA LEU A 124 -25.88 16.41 -8.89
C LEU A 124 -25.29 16.83 -7.54
N ASP A 125 -26.02 17.64 -6.77
CA ASP A 125 -25.62 18.02 -5.41
C ASP A 125 -25.49 16.80 -4.49
N GLY A 126 -26.45 15.87 -4.57
CA GLY A 126 -26.39 14.60 -3.86
C GLY A 126 -25.18 13.75 -4.24
N ALA A 127 -24.90 13.64 -5.54
CA ALA A 127 -23.73 12.93 -6.05
C ALA A 127 -22.41 13.60 -5.63
N TYR A 128 -22.35 14.93 -5.63
CA TYR A 128 -21.18 15.68 -5.19
C TYR A 128 -20.92 15.50 -3.69
N ALA A 129 -21.96 15.56 -2.86
CA ALA A 129 -21.86 15.27 -1.43
C ALA A 129 -21.38 13.83 -1.18
N PHE A 130 -21.85 12.86 -1.97
CA PHE A 130 -21.39 11.49 -1.91
C PHE A 130 -19.90 11.38 -2.25
N VAL A 131 -19.43 11.97 -3.36
CA VAL A 131 -18.02 11.93 -3.77
C VAL A 131 -17.11 12.59 -2.73
N ILE A 132 -17.55 13.69 -2.10
CA ILE A 132 -16.81 14.30 -0.98
C ILE A 132 -16.67 13.32 0.18
N LYS A 133 -17.76 12.67 0.59
CA LYS A 133 -17.72 11.68 1.68
C LYS A 133 -16.79 10.52 1.31
N ASP A 134 -16.96 9.95 0.13
CA ASP A 134 -16.18 8.82 -0.37
C ASP A 134 -14.68 9.16 -0.46
N SER A 135 -14.33 10.37 -0.90
CA SER A 135 -12.93 10.85 -0.92
C SER A 135 -12.26 10.79 0.45
N ARG A 136 -12.98 11.17 1.52
CA ARG A 136 -12.46 11.16 2.90
C ARG A 136 -12.34 9.74 3.44
N GLU A 137 -13.34 8.91 3.16
CA GLU A 137 -13.31 7.50 3.56
C GLU A 137 -12.18 6.74 2.86
N LEU A 138 -11.97 6.98 1.56
CA LEU A 138 -10.90 6.38 0.81
C LEU A 138 -9.52 6.78 1.33
N VAL A 139 -9.30 8.05 1.68
CA VAL A 139 -8.05 8.50 2.30
C VAL A 139 -7.82 7.86 3.68
N ASP A 140 -8.87 7.67 4.48
CA ASP A 140 -8.74 6.96 5.76
C ASP A 140 -8.41 5.47 5.55
N ASP A 141 -8.97 4.83 4.52
CA ASP A 141 -8.63 3.45 4.16
C ASP A 141 -7.17 3.32 3.66
N LEU A 142 -6.69 4.27 2.85
CA LEU A 142 -5.27 4.37 2.49
C LEU A 142 -4.39 4.50 3.75
N ARG A 143 -4.79 5.35 4.70
CA ARG A 143 -4.06 5.52 5.98
C ARG A 143 -4.01 4.23 6.79
N LYS A 144 -5.12 3.50 6.90
CA LYS A 144 -5.17 2.20 7.60
C LYS A 144 -4.25 1.18 6.93
N SER A 145 -4.20 1.18 5.59
CA SER A 145 -3.36 0.27 4.81
C SER A 145 -1.86 0.53 4.96
N LEU A 146 -1.43 1.72 5.42
CA LEU A 146 -0.02 2.00 5.70
C LEU A 146 0.52 1.27 6.94
N ASN A 147 -0.36 0.94 7.87
CA ASN A 147 0.00 0.41 9.19
C ASN A 147 -0.38 -1.06 9.39
N ARG A 148 -0.82 -1.74 8.32
CA ARG A 148 -0.99 -3.20 8.29
C ARG A 148 0.33 -3.87 7.92
#